data_AF-A9P0M8-F1
#
_entry.id   AF-A9P0M8-F1
#
_cell.length_a   1.000
_cell.length_b   1.000
_cell.length_c   1.000
_cell.angle_alpha   90.00
_cell.angle_beta   90.00
_cell.angle_gamma   90.00
#
_symmetry.space_group_name_H-M   'P 1'
#
loop_
_entity.id
_entity.type
_entity.pdbx_description
1 polymer ?
#
loop_
_entity_poly.entity_id
_entity_poly.type
_entity_poly.pdbx_seq_one_letter_code
_entity_poly.pdbx_strand_id
1 'polypeptide(L)'
;MAEQEAKGSEFERKADKKIQGWSIFGSKYDDAAELYEKAGNSYKLAKSWDKAGSTYIKLANCHLKLESKHEGASAYVDAANCYKKTNNQEAVRCLNLAVNLFLEIGRLSMAAKHCKEIGDLYEAEENLELAMQYFERAADLFRGEEVTSTANQCQLKVAQFAAQLEQYPKAIQIFEEVAQQSINNNLLKYSVKGYLLNAGLCHICKGDVVAINNAIEKYQELDPTFSGTRECKFLADLANAIDEEDVVNFTDVVKEFDSMTRLDQWKTSLLLRAKNTLKAKEVEEDDLT
;
A
#
# COMPACT_ATOMS: atom_id res chain seq x y z
N MET A 1 15.06 -21.04 24.94
CA MET A 1 15.29 -20.93 23.49
C MET A 1 15.81 -22.25 22.93
N ALA A 2 17.00 -22.72 23.34
CA ALA A 2 17.56 -24.00 22.86
C ALA A 2 16.63 -25.23 23.07
N GLU A 3 15.92 -25.31 24.19
CA GLU A 3 14.96 -26.41 24.43
C GLU A 3 13.79 -26.42 23.42
N GLN A 4 13.27 -25.24 23.08
CA GLN A 4 12.17 -25.11 22.11
C GLN A 4 12.65 -25.40 20.69
N GLU A 5 13.88 -24.99 20.35
CA GLU A 5 14.47 -25.30 19.05
C GLU A 5 14.74 -26.81 18.89
N ALA A 6 15.18 -27.49 19.96
CA ALA A 6 15.35 -28.94 19.97
C ALA A 6 14.00 -29.68 19.81
N LYS A 7 12.96 -29.23 20.53
CA LYS A 7 11.59 -29.75 20.37
C LYS A 7 11.10 -29.57 18.93
N GLY A 8 11.29 -28.39 18.35
CA GLY A 8 10.95 -28.10 16.95
C GLY A 8 11.63 -29.07 15.99
N SER A 9 12.94 -29.26 16.14
CA SER A 9 13.74 -30.17 15.31
C SER A 9 13.29 -31.63 15.46
N GLU A 10 12.91 -32.05 16.66
CA GLU A 10 12.39 -33.40 16.90
C GLU A 10 11.05 -33.63 16.21
N PHE A 11 10.10 -32.70 16.34
CA PHE A 11 8.80 -32.78 15.69
C PHE A 11 8.93 -32.76 14.17
N GLU A 12 9.75 -31.87 13.62
CA GLU A 12 9.98 -31.76 12.17
C GLU A 12 10.56 -33.06 11.61
N ARG A 13 11.56 -33.65 12.29
CA ARG A 13 12.13 -34.94 11.89
C ARG A 13 11.10 -36.07 11.92
N LYS A 14 10.18 -36.07 12.90
CA LYS A 14 9.09 -37.05 12.97
C LYS A 14 8.10 -36.86 11.81
N ALA A 15 7.76 -35.61 11.47
CA ALA A 15 6.90 -35.27 10.35
C ALA A 15 7.52 -35.71 9.00
N ASP A 16 8.80 -35.40 8.76
CA ASP A 16 9.51 -35.78 7.55
C ASP A 16 9.52 -37.32 7.36
N LYS A 17 9.73 -38.08 8.45
CA LYS A 17 9.64 -39.55 8.44
C LYS A 17 8.23 -40.06 8.10
N LYS A 18 7.19 -39.39 8.62
CA LYS A 18 5.78 -39.75 8.33
C LYS A 18 5.45 -39.58 6.84
N ILE A 19 5.92 -38.50 6.21
CA ILE A 19 5.69 -38.26 4.76
C ILE A 19 6.40 -39.29 3.88
N GLN A 20 7.61 -39.70 4.26
CA GLN A 20 8.41 -40.69 3.54
C GLN A 20 7.92 -42.13 3.76
N GLY A 21 7.27 -42.39 4.88
CA GLY A 21 6.74 -43.71 5.23
C GLY A 21 5.50 -44.13 4.44
N TRP A 22 5.19 -45.42 4.51
CA TRP A 22 3.90 -45.98 4.11
C TRP A 22 2.89 -45.81 5.25
N SER A 23 1.71 -45.29 4.94
CA SER A 23 0.60 -45.23 5.90
C SER A 23 -0.41 -46.32 5.57
N ILE A 24 -0.77 -47.13 6.57
CA ILE A 24 -1.70 -48.27 6.45
C ILE A 24 -3.11 -47.87 6.92
N PHE A 25 -3.24 -46.79 7.70
CA PHE A 25 -4.51 -46.21 8.14
C PHE A 25 -4.38 -44.67 8.20
N GLY A 26 -5.31 -43.93 7.59
CA GLY A 26 -5.30 -42.46 7.55
C GLY A 26 -4.32 -41.85 6.53
N SER A 27 -4.46 -40.54 6.26
CA SER A 27 -3.56 -39.83 5.36
C SER A 27 -2.24 -39.52 6.06
N LYS A 28 -1.11 -39.95 5.48
CA LYS A 28 0.23 -39.59 5.98
C LYS A 28 0.47 -38.08 6.07
N TYR A 29 -0.29 -37.30 5.31
CA TYR A 29 -0.23 -35.85 5.31
C TYR A 29 -0.94 -35.23 6.52
N ASP A 30 -1.99 -35.87 7.06
CA ASP A 30 -2.66 -35.41 8.30
C ASP A 30 -1.71 -35.54 9.50
N ASP A 31 -1.14 -36.75 9.67
CA ASP A 31 -0.17 -37.03 10.73
C ASP A 31 1.05 -36.09 10.66
N ALA A 32 1.53 -35.81 9.44
CA ALA A 32 2.66 -34.92 9.22
C ALA A 32 2.30 -33.45 9.48
N ALA A 33 1.09 -33.02 9.10
CA ALA A 33 0.62 -31.66 9.33
C ALA A 33 0.62 -31.32 10.84
N GLU A 34 0.03 -32.18 11.69
CA GLU A 34 0.01 -31.95 13.13
C GLU A 34 1.43 -31.81 13.73
N LEU A 35 2.37 -32.64 13.24
CA LEU A 35 3.75 -32.59 13.68
C LEU A 35 4.50 -31.34 13.17
N TYR A 36 4.28 -30.93 11.92
CA TYR A 36 4.87 -29.68 11.41
C TYR A 36 4.30 -28.45 12.11
N GLU A 37 3.01 -28.43 12.45
CA GLU A 37 2.42 -27.34 13.22
C GLU A 37 3.09 -27.21 14.60
N LYS A 38 3.24 -28.33 15.32
CA LYS A 38 3.98 -28.37 16.59
C LYS A 38 5.42 -27.90 16.42
N ALA A 39 6.10 -28.34 15.35
CA ALA A 39 7.46 -27.93 15.05
C ALA A 39 7.57 -26.42 14.78
N GLY A 40 6.71 -25.87 13.92
CA GLY A 40 6.66 -24.45 13.58
C GLY A 40 6.40 -23.58 14.80
N ASN A 41 5.45 -23.98 15.66
CA ASN A 41 5.14 -23.31 16.92
C ASN A 41 6.35 -23.31 17.88
N SER A 42 7.04 -24.45 18.03
CA SER A 42 8.26 -24.54 18.82
C SER A 42 9.38 -23.65 18.26
N TYR A 43 9.58 -23.60 16.95
CA TYR A 43 10.55 -22.70 16.33
C TYR A 43 10.19 -21.21 16.50
N LYS A 44 8.89 -20.83 16.41
CA LYS A 44 8.42 -19.48 16.74
C LYS A 44 8.75 -19.10 18.18
N LEU A 45 8.49 -19.99 19.15
CA LEU A 45 8.82 -19.76 20.55
C LEU A 45 10.34 -19.68 20.80
N ALA A 46 11.14 -20.37 19.99
CA ALA A 46 12.59 -20.25 20.00
C ALA A 46 13.12 -18.98 19.31
N LYS A 47 12.25 -18.23 18.60
CA LYS A 47 12.61 -17.12 17.69
C LYS A 47 13.50 -17.54 16.51
N SER A 48 13.47 -18.83 16.17
CA SER A 48 14.15 -19.39 14.99
C SER A 48 13.28 -19.17 13.75
N TRP A 49 13.13 -17.91 13.33
CA TRP A 49 12.13 -17.49 12.34
C TRP A 49 12.26 -18.20 10.99
N ASP A 50 13.47 -18.39 10.47
CA ASP A 50 13.67 -19.08 9.19
C ASP A 50 13.27 -20.56 9.24
N LYS A 51 13.56 -21.23 10.36
CA LYS A 51 13.14 -22.63 10.58
C LYS A 51 11.63 -22.73 10.75
N ALA A 52 11.02 -21.78 11.47
CA ALA A 52 9.57 -21.71 11.59
C ALA A 52 8.92 -21.51 10.21
N GLY A 53 9.40 -20.53 9.44
CA GLY A 53 8.89 -20.22 8.11
C GLY A 53 8.96 -21.41 7.15
N SER A 54 10.11 -22.09 7.07
CA SER A 54 10.28 -23.26 6.21
C SER A 54 9.41 -24.43 6.65
N THR A 55 9.23 -24.61 7.96
CA THR A 55 8.35 -25.63 8.53
C THR A 55 6.88 -25.35 8.21
N TYR A 56 6.42 -24.10 8.29
CA TYR A 56 5.06 -23.73 7.91
C TYR A 56 4.80 -23.89 6.40
N ILE A 57 5.82 -23.72 5.55
CA ILE A 57 5.70 -24.08 4.12
C ILE A 57 5.48 -25.59 3.96
N LYS A 58 6.19 -26.43 4.73
CA LYS A 58 5.96 -27.89 4.73
C LYS A 58 4.55 -28.23 5.22
N LEU A 59 4.06 -27.55 6.26
CA LEU A 59 2.69 -27.67 6.74
C LEU A 59 1.67 -27.30 5.65
N ALA A 60 1.85 -26.15 5.00
CA ALA A 60 0.99 -25.69 3.90
C ALA A 60 0.90 -26.74 2.79
N ASN A 61 2.05 -27.31 2.38
CA ASN A 61 2.09 -28.36 1.38
C ASN A 61 1.35 -29.63 1.81
N CYS A 62 1.33 -29.98 3.10
CA CYS A 62 0.51 -31.09 3.61
C CYS A 62 -0.98 -30.80 3.43
N HIS A 63 -1.45 -29.62 3.86
CA HIS A 63 -2.84 -29.21 3.68
C HIS A 63 -3.26 -29.18 2.21
N LEU A 64 -2.38 -28.76 1.29
CA LEU A 64 -2.67 -28.82 -0.14
C LEU A 64 -2.81 -30.26 -0.67
N LYS A 65 -2.04 -31.21 -0.14
CA LYS A 65 -2.19 -32.65 -0.48
C LYS A 65 -3.46 -33.26 0.10
N LEU A 66 -4.04 -32.64 1.11
CA LEU A 66 -5.32 -33.00 1.73
C LEU A 66 -6.50 -32.23 1.11
N GLU A 67 -6.26 -31.44 0.06
CA GLU A 67 -7.24 -30.55 -0.57
C GLU A 67 -7.83 -29.47 0.38
N SER A 68 -7.21 -29.28 1.54
CA SER A 68 -7.53 -28.27 2.56
C SER A 68 -6.91 -26.91 2.19
N LYS A 69 -7.38 -26.29 1.11
CA LYS A 69 -6.79 -25.06 0.55
C LYS A 69 -6.79 -23.87 1.53
N HIS A 70 -7.83 -23.75 2.36
CA HIS A 70 -7.94 -22.67 3.34
C HIS A 70 -6.86 -22.78 4.42
N GLU A 71 -6.64 -23.99 4.92
CA GLU A 71 -5.62 -24.33 5.90
C GLU A 71 -4.22 -24.17 5.30
N GLY A 72 -4.05 -24.59 4.04
CA GLY A 72 -2.81 -24.36 3.28
C GLY A 72 -2.46 -22.87 3.13
N ALA A 73 -3.44 -22.04 2.77
CA ALA A 73 -3.27 -20.60 2.69
C ALA A 73 -2.89 -19.99 4.05
N SER A 74 -3.56 -20.44 5.11
CA SER A 74 -3.31 -19.98 6.48
C SER A 74 -1.89 -20.33 6.96
N ALA A 75 -1.41 -21.53 6.65
CA ALA A 75 -0.04 -21.95 6.93
C ALA A 75 1.00 -21.13 6.13
N TYR A 76 0.72 -20.75 4.87
CA TYR A 76 1.58 -19.81 4.15
C TYR A 76 1.60 -18.41 4.78
N VAL A 77 0.49 -17.93 5.33
CA VAL A 77 0.46 -16.67 6.10
C VAL A 77 1.31 -16.79 7.37
N ASP A 78 1.25 -17.91 8.09
CA ASP A 78 2.14 -18.15 9.23
C ASP A 78 3.62 -18.19 8.83
N ALA A 79 3.94 -18.81 7.69
CA ALA A 79 5.28 -18.80 7.13
C ALA A 79 5.74 -17.36 6.84
N ALA A 80 4.90 -16.57 6.16
CA ALA A 80 5.18 -15.17 5.86
C ALA A 80 5.42 -14.35 7.13
N ASN A 81 4.58 -14.51 8.16
CA ASN A 81 4.74 -13.82 9.44
C ASN A 81 6.09 -14.09 10.10
N CYS A 82 6.63 -15.31 9.93
CA CYS A 82 7.97 -15.64 10.39
C CYS A 82 9.03 -14.96 9.52
N TYR A 83 8.93 -15.08 8.19
CA TYR A 83 9.90 -14.50 7.25
C TYR A 83 9.93 -12.97 7.26
N LYS A 84 8.85 -12.27 7.61
CA LYS A 84 8.86 -10.80 7.82
C LYS A 84 9.88 -10.33 8.88
N LYS A 85 10.43 -11.26 9.68
CA LYS A 85 11.47 -10.96 10.69
C LYS A 85 12.89 -11.16 10.19
N THR A 86 13.08 -11.82 9.05
CA THR A 86 14.41 -12.27 8.57
C THR A 86 14.63 -12.05 7.08
N ASN A 87 13.61 -12.25 6.25
CA ASN A 87 13.67 -12.19 4.80
C ASN A 87 12.31 -11.76 4.19
N ASN A 88 12.22 -10.48 3.81
CA ASN A 88 11.01 -9.93 3.20
C ASN A 88 10.63 -10.59 1.86
N GLN A 89 11.61 -10.98 1.03
CA GLN A 89 11.35 -11.61 -0.26
C GLN A 89 10.63 -12.96 -0.08
N GLU A 90 11.07 -13.77 0.88
CA GLU A 90 10.38 -15.03 1.22
C GLU A 90 9.00 -14.79 1.85
N ALA A 91 8.83 -13.71 2.63
CA ALA A 91 7.52 -13.33 3.14
C ALA A 91 6.55 -12.98 2.02
N VAL A 92 6.97 -12.15 1.06
CA VAL A 92 6.17 -11.79 -0.11
C VAL A 92 5.83 -13.02 -0.94
N ARG A 93 6.79 -13.94 -1.14
CA ARG A 93 6.53 -15.21 -1.85
C ARG A 93 5.44 -16.03 -1.16
N CYS A 94 5.52 -16.18 0.16
CA CYS A 94 4.53 -16.91 0.94
C CYS A 94 3.15 -16.23 0.92
N LEU A 95 3.10 -14.90 1.08
CA LEU A 95 1.83 -14.16 1.00
C LEU A 95 1.19 -14.28 -0.40
N ASN A 96 1.97 -14.24 -1.48
CA ASN A 96 1.43 -14.44 -2.83
C ASN A 96 0.79 -15.82 -3.01
N LEU A 97 1.42 -16.88 -2.47
CA LEU A 97 0.84 -18.23 -2.47
C LEU A 97 -0.47 -18.26 -1.68
N ALA A 98 -0.52 -17.62 -0.51
CA ALA A 98 -1.75 -17.51 0.28
C ALA A 98 -2.85 -16.73 -0.45
N VAL A 99 -2.52 -15.59 -1.07
CA VAL A 99 -3.44 -14.77 -1.87
C VAL A 99 -4.07 -15.60 -2.99
N ASN A 100 -3.26 -16.31 -3.76
CA ASN A 100 -3.76 -17.12 -4.88
C ASN A 100 -4.71 -18.22 -4.38
N LEU A 101 -4.36 -18.91 -3.29
CA LEU A 101 -5.24 -19.92 -2.70
C LEU A 101 -6.55 -19.31 -2.18
N PHE A 102 -6.51 -18.17 -1.50
CA PHE A 102 -7.71 -17.48 -1.03
C PHE A 102 -8.62 -17.05 -2.18
N LEU A 103 -8.05 -16.58 -3.30
CA LEU A 103 -8.81 -16.27 -4.51
C LEU A 103 -9.45 -17.51 -5.12
N GLU A 104 -8.71 -18.63 -5.23
CA GLU A 104 -9.23 -19.89 -5.76
C GLU A 104 -10.45 -20.42 -4.99
N ILE A 105 -10.51 -20.19 -3.68
CA ILE A 105 -11.63 -20.61 -2.82
C ILE A 105 -12.66 -19.49 -2.57
N GLY A 106 -12.57 -18.37 -3.28
CA GLY A 106 -13.54 -17.28 -3.20
C GLY A 106 -13.48 -16.45 -1.90
N ARG A 107 -12.40 -16.51 -1.12
CA ARG A 107 -12.20 -15.73 0.10
C ARG A 107 -11.56 -14.37 -0.22
N LEU A 108 -12.28 -13.55 -0.99
CA LEU A 108 -11.78 -12.29 -1.55
C LEU A 108 -11.33 -11.30 -0.47
N SER A 109 -12.08 -11.15 0.63
CA SER A 109 -11.67 -10.32 1.78
C SER A 109 -10.29 -10.70 2.36
N MET A 110 -9.97 -12.00 2.44
CA MET A 110 -8.66 -12.47 2.93
C MET A 110 -7.56 -12.21 1.91
N ALA A 111 -7.83 -12.46 0.62
CA ALA A 111 -6.92 -12.13 -0.46
C ALA A 111 -6.59 -10.62 -0.50
N ALA A 112 -7.60 -9.76 -0.37
CA ALA A 112 -7.45 -8.30 -0.34
C ALA A 112 -6.53 -7.85 0.81
N LYS A 113 -6.74 -8.39 2.01
CA LYS A 113 -5.92 -8.10 3.19
C LYS A 113 -4.45 -8.45 2.95
N HIS A 114 -4.17 -9.63 2.40
CA HIS A 114 -2.79 -10.06 2.16
C HIS A 114 -2.16 -9.39 0.92
N CYS A 115 -2.94 -9.00 -0.10
CA CYS A 115 -2.47 -8.11 -1.16
C CYS A 115 -2.01 -6.76 -0.58
N LYS A 116 -2.80 -6.15 0.30
CA LYS A 116 -2.43 -4.91 0.98
C LYS A 116 -1.13 -5.09 1.78
N GLU A 117 -1.01 -6.20 2.52
CA GLU A 117 0.19 -6.50 3.31
C GLU A 117 1.45 -6.67 2.44
N ILE A 118 1.34 -7.24 1.24
CA ILE A 118 2.43 -7.27 0.27
C ILE A 118 2.78 -5.86 -0.20
N GLY A 119 1.77 -5.02 -0.46
CA GLY A 119 1.96 -3.60 -0.78
C GLY A 119 2.72 -2.84 0.31
N ASP A 120 2.35 -3.05 1.58
CA ASP A 120 3.05 -2.46 2.74
C ASP A 120 4.53 -2.90 2.81
N LEU A 121 4.84 -4.16 2.46
CA LEU A 121 6.22 -4.66 2.43
C LEU A 121 7.04 -3.99 1.32
N TYR A 122 6.48 -3.82 0.12
CA TYR A 122 7.17 -3.11 -0.96
C TYR A 122 7.29 -1.61 -0.70
N GLU A 123 6.32 -0.99 -0.02
CA GLU A 123 6.43 0.40 0.44
C GLU A 123 7.63 0.56 1.39
N ALA A 124 7.80 -0.37 2.34
CA ALA A 124 8.92 -0.34 3.28
C ALA A 124 10.29 -0.57 2.61
N GLU A 125 10.32 -1.23 1.45
CA GLU A 125 11.52 -1.41 0.61
C GLU A 125 11.71 -0.28 -0.42
N GLU A 126 10.88 0.77 -0.36
CA GLU A 126 10.86 1.89 -1.32
C GLU A 126 10.63 1.46 -2.78
N ASN A 127 10.09 0.26 -3.00
CA ASN A 127 9.69 -0.21 -4.33
C ASN A 127 8.25 0.24 -4.64
N LEU A 128 8.13 1.54 -4.98
CA LEU A 128 6.84 2.20 -5.19
C LEU A 128 6.03 1.58 -6.34
N GLU A 129 6.70 1.08 -7.39
CA GLU A 129 6.01 0.47 -8.54
C GLU A 129 5.27 -0.82 -8.16
N LEU A 130 5.95 -1.72 -7.44
CA LEU A 130 5.32 -2.96 -6.97
C LEU A 130 4.32 -2.67 -5.85
N ALA A 131 4.64 -1.75 -4.92
CA ALA A 131 3.70 -1.34 -3.89
C ALA A 131 2.38 -0.86 -4.51
N MET A 132 2.46 0.03 -5.50
CA MET A 132 1.30 0.54 -6.22
C MET A 132 0.47 -0.58 -6.85
N GLN A 133 1.09 -1.52 -7.57
CA GLN A 133 0.37 -2.66 -8.18
C GLN A 133 -0.40 -3.50 -7.15
N TYR A 134 0.21 -3.79 -6.00
CA TYR A 134 -0.45 -4.59 -4.96
C TYR A 134 -1.55 -3.82 -4.22
N PHE A 135 -1.39 -2.52 -3.99
CA PHE A 135 -2.45 -1.68 -3.43
C PHE A 135 -3.63 -1.52 -4.40
N GLU A 136 -3.39 -1.42 -5.71
CA GLU A 136 -4.46 -1.42 -6.74
C GLU A 136 -5.24 -2.72 -6.68
N ARG A 137 -4.54 -3.87 -6.72
CA ARG A 137 -5.17 -5.18 -6.61
C ARG A 137 -5.95 -5.33 -5.30
N ALA A 138 -5.44 -4.82 -4.18
CA ALA A 138 -6.14 -4.83 -2.90
C ALA A 138 -7.40 -3.95 -2.94
N ALA A 139 -7.32 -2.76 -3.52
CA ALA A 139 -8.45 -1.85 -3.65
C ALA A 139 -9.59 -2.45 -4.47
N ASP A 140 -9.27 -3.09 -5.59
CA ASP A 140 -10.26 -3.75 -6.46
C ASP A 140 -10.98 -4.90 -5.73
N LEU A 141 -10.22 -5.73 -5.00
CA LEU A 141 -10.80 -6.82 -4.21
C LEU A 141 -11.68 -6.30 -3.06
N PHE A 142 -11.24 -5.26 -2.33
CA PHE A 142 -12.05 -4.65 -1.27
C PHE A 142 -13.32 -4.00 -1.82
N ARG A 143 -13.25 -3.38 -3.00
CA ARG A 143 -14.42 -2.80 -3.68
C ARG A 143 -15.41 -3.89 -4.09
N GLY A 144 -14.92 -5.02 -4.60
CA GLY A 144 -15.76 -6.19 -4.92
C GLY A 144 -16.51 -6.77 -3.72
N GLU A 145 -15.94 -6.64 -2.51
CA GLU A 145 -16.53 -7.07 -1.25
C GLU A 145 -17.31 -5.93 -0.53
N GLU A 146 -17.58 -4.81 -1.21
CA GLU A 146 -18.27 -3.62 -0.68
C GLU A 146 -17.58 -2.96 0.55
N VAL A 147 -16.29 -3.22 0.74
CA VAL A 147 -15.46 -2.64 1.81
C VAL A 147 -14.85 -1.31 1.36
N THR A 148 -15.70 -0.33 1.04
CA THR A 148 -15.32 0.94 0.38
C THR A 148 -14.30 1.76 1.17
N SER A 149 -14.40 1.80 2.50
CA SER A 149 -13.46 2.57 3.34
C SER A 149 -12.00 2.10 3.17
N THR A 150 -11.78 0.78 3.22
CA THR A 150 -10.43 0.21 3.06
C THR A 150 -9.99 0.24 1.60
N ALA A 151 -10.90 0.08 0.64
CA ALA A 151 -10.62 0.28 -0.77
C ALA A 151 -10.07 1.70 -1.03
N ASN A 152 -10.75 2.72 -0.49
CA ASN A 152 -10.34 4.12 -0.63
C ASN A 152 -8.98 4.40 0.03
N GLN A 153 -8.70 3.80 1.19
CA GLN A 153 -7.36 3.89 1.80
C GLN A 153 -6.26 3.31 0.88
N CYS A 154 -6.52 2.18 0.22
CA CYS A 154 -5.58 1.60 -0.73
C CYS A 154 -5.42 2.48 -1.98
N GLN A 155 -6.51 3.00 -2.53
CA GLN A 155 -6.46 3.93 -3.66
C GLN A 155 -5.69 5.22 -3.34
N LEU A 156 -5.84 5.77 -2.14
CA LEU A 156 -5.08 6.96 -1.73
C LEU A 156 -3.57 6.68 -1.69
N LYS A 157 -3.14 5.48 -1.27
CA LYS A 157 -1.74 5.05 -1.36
C LYS A 157 -1.27 4.95 -2.81
N VAL A 158 -2.08 4.35 -3.69
CA VAL A 158 -1.82 4.30 -5.15
C VAL A 158 -1.62 5.70 -5.72
N ALA A 159 -2.48 6.65 -5.37
CA ALA A 159 -2.38 8.04 -5.83
C ALA A 159 -1.11 8.72 -5.31
N GLN A 160 -0.74 8.48 -4.05
CA GLN A 160 0.50 9.01 -3.47
C GLN A 160 1.74 8.50 -4.20
N PHE A 161 1.81 7.20 -4.46
CA PHE A 161 2.94 6.59 -5.19
C PHE A 161 2.95 7.02 -6.65
N ALA A 162 1.79 7.07 -7.31
CA ALA A 162 1.67 7.57 -8.68
C ALA A 162 2.21 9.00 -8.81
N ALA A 163 1.90 9.90 -7.88
CA ALA A 163 2.44 11.26 -7.89
C ALA A 163 3.96 11.31 -7.65
N GLN A 164 4.49 10.45 -6.78
CA GLN A 164 5.93 10.35 -6.55
C GLN A 164 6.67 9.87 -7.82
N LEU A 165 6.08 8.90 -8.52
CA LEU A 165 6.52 8.37 -9.81
C LEU A 165 6.15 9.27 -11.01
N GLU A 166 5.69 10.50 -10.77
CA GLU A 166 5.35 11.51 -11.79
C GLU A 166 4.20 11.10 -12.73
N GLN A 167 3.43 10.08 -12.35
CA GLN A 167 2.18 9.66 -13.00
C GLN A 167 1.01 10.54 -12.54
N TYR A 168 1.17 11.87 -12.67
CA TYR A 168 0.21 12.85 -12.17
C TYR A 168 -1.23 12.64 -12.65
N PRO A 169 -1.51 12.33 -13.94
CA PRO A 169 -2.89 12.12 -14.39
C PRO A 169 -3.61 11.00 -13.62
N LYS A 170 -2.90 9.91 -13.33
CA LYS A 170 -3.42 8.78 -12.54
C LYS A 170 -3.68 9.19 -11.09
N ALA A 171 -2.74 9.90 -10.48
CA ALA A 171 -2.90 10.39 -9.11
C ALA A 171 -4.10 11.34 -8.96
N ILE A 172 -4.25 12.29 -9.89
CA ILE A 172 -5.36 13.25 -9.93
C ILE A 172 -6.69 12.51 -10.00
N GLN A 173 -6.84 11.61 -10.99
CA GLN A 173 -8.07 10.85 -11.18
C GLN A 173 -8.49 10.13 -9.88
N ILE A 174 -7.55 9.46 -9.22
CA ILE A 174 -7.85 8.70 -8.01
C ILE A 174 -8.22 9.62 -6.84
N PHE A 175 -7.49 10.71 -6.62
CA PHE A 175 -7.83 11.65 -5.54
C PHE A 175 -9.20 12.29 -5.74
N GLU A 176 -9.53 12.68 -6.98
CA GLU A 176 -10.84 13.25 -7.33
C GLU A 176 -11.97 12.22 -7.16
N GLU A 177 -11.78 10.98 -7.61
CA GLU A 177 -12.75 9.89 -7.44
C GLU A 177 -13.04 9.63 -5.96
N VAL A 178 -11.98 9.52 -5.13
CA VAL A 178 -12.13 9.29 -3.68
C VAL A 178 -12.78 10.49 -3.00
N ALA A 179 -12.47 11.73 -3.42
CA ALA A 179 -13.12 12.94 -2.92
C ALA A 179 -14.63 12.94 -3.24
N GLN A 180 -15.00 12.63 -4.48
CA GLN A 180 -16.38 12.54 -4.93
C GLN A 180 -17.19 11.48 -4.18
N GLN A 181 -16.58 10.34 -3.86
CA GLN A 181 -17.23 9.29 -3.06
C GLN A 181 -17.37 9.69 -1.58
N SER A 182 -16.39 10.43 -1.06
CA SER A 182 -16.32 10.79 0.36
C SER A 182 -17.24 11.95 0.73
N ILE A 183 -17.62 12.82 -0.22
CA ILE A 183 -18.43 14.02 0.06
C ILE A 183 -19.83 13.71 0.59
N ASN A 184 -20.42 12.60 0.14
CA ASN A 184 -21.75 12.16 0.55
C ASN A 184 -21.73 11.41 1.89
N ASN A 185 -20.55 11.19 2.48
CA ASN A 185 -20.37 10.51 3.74
C ASN A 185 -19.98 11.50 4.84
N ASN A 186 -20.89 11.76 5.78
CA ASN A 186 -20.69 12.71 6.89
C ASN A 186 -19.43 12.44 7.73
N LEU A 187 -18.96 11.19 7.80
CA LEU A 187 -17.75 10.84 8.54
C LEU A 187 -16.46 11.16 7.76
N LEU A 188 -16.51 11.11 6.43
CA LEU A 188 -15.34 11.31 5.56
C LEU A 188 -15.27 12.71 4.94
N LYS A 189 -16.35 13.50 5.04
CA LYS A 189 -16.45 14.85 4.47
C LYS A 189 -15.29 15.76 4.90
N TYR A 190 -14.81 15.66 6.14
CA TYR A 190 -13.68 16.47 6.63
C TYR A 190 -12.35 16.16 5.93
N SER A 191 -12.20 14.98 5.32
CA SER A 191 -11.00 14.57 4.59
C SER A 191 -11.01 15.01 3.13
N VAL A 192 -12.17 15.40 2.58
CA VAL A 192 -12.34 15.77 1.17
C VAL A 192 -11.39 16.89 0.75
N LYS A 193 -11.32 17.98 1.52
CA LYS A 193 -10.39 19.08 1.26
C LYS A 193 -8.92 18.66 1.15
N GLY A 194 -8.53 17.62 1.89
CA GLY A 194 -7.18 17.06 1.83
C GLY A 194 -6.93 16.27 0.53
N TYR A 195 -7.93 15.54 0.06
CA TYR A 195 -7.86 14.84 -1.23
C TYR A 195 -7.82 15.84 -2.40
N LEU A 196 -8.65 16.87 -2.36
CA LEU A 196 -8.68 17.94 -3.37
C LEU A 196 -7.37 18.74 -3.38
N LEU A 197 -6.79 19.02 -2.21
CA LEU A 197 -5.45 19.60 -2.11
C LEU A 197 -4.41 18.72 -2.78
N ASN A 198 -4.39 17.41 -2.49
CA ASN A 198 -3.42 16.49 -3.08
C ASN A 198 -3.57 16.38 -4.60
N ALA A 199 -4.80 16.36 -5.12
CA ALA A 199 -5.08 16.41 -6.56
C ALA A 199 -4.60 17.74 -7.18
N GLY A 200 -4.90 18.86 -6.53
CA GLY A 200 -4.43 20.19 -6.93
C GLY A 200 -2.90 20.29 -6.98
N LEU A 201 -2.19 19.74 -5.99
CA LEU A 201 -0.72 19.70 -6.00
C LEU A 201 -0.16 18.88 -7.17
N CYS A 202 -0.88 17.85 -7.63
CA CYS A 202 -0.49 17.13 -8.85
C CYS A 202 -0.70 17.98 -10.11
N HIS A 203 -1.77 18.79 -10.18
CA HIS A 203 -1.94 19.78 -11.25
C HIS A 203 -0.84 20.85 -11.23
N ILE A 204 -0.49 21.36 -10.05
CA ILE A 204 0.60 22.31 -9.84
C ILE A 204 1.93 21.74 -10.38
N CYS A 205 2.23 20.47 -10.11
CA CYS A 205 3.43 19.83 -10.64
C CYS A 205 3.46 19.73 -12.18
N LYS A 206 2.31 19.66 -12.84
CA LYS A 206 2.24 19.69 -14.31
C LYS A 206 2.51 21.09 -14.89
N GLY A 207 2.28 22.15 -14.09
CA GLY A 207 2.56 23.54 -14.48
C GLY A 207 1.64 24.10 -15.57
N ASP A 208 0.45 23.50 -15.78
CA ASP A 208 -0.57 23.99 -16.70
C ASP A 208 -1.59 24.84 -15.93
N VAL A 209 -1.41 26.16 -15.95
CA VAL A 209 -2.22 27.14 -15.19
C VAL A 209 -3.71 27.03 -15.52
N VAL A 210 -4.05 26.84 -16.80
CA VAL A 210 -5.44 26.68 -17.23
C VAL A 210 -6.05 25.43 -16.61
N ALA A 211 -5.33 24.31 -16.65
CA ALA A 211 -5.79 23.07 -16.02
C ALA A 211 -5.89 23.18 -14.48
N ILE A 212 -5.00 23.95 -13.84
CA ILE A 212 -5.04 24.20 -12.39
C ILE A 212 -6.30 25.00 -12.03
N ASN A 213 -6.56 26.11 -12.72
CA ASN A 213 -7.73 26.97 -12.45
C ASN A 213 -9.04 26.23 -12.71
N ASN A 214 -9.15 25.50 -13.82
CA ASN A 214 -10.32 24.66 -14.11
C ASN A 214 -10.54 23.59 -13.03
N ALA A 215 -9.46 23.01 -12.49
CA ALA A 215 -9.58 22.04 -11.40
C ALA A 215 -10.05 22.70 -10.10
N ILE A 216 -9.54 23.89 -9.76
CA ILE A 216 -9.99 24.65 -8.58
C ILE A 216 -11.48 24.97 -8.68
N GLU A 217 -11.96 25.45 -9.84
CA GLU A 217 -13.38 25.71 -10.07
C GLU A 217 -14.22 24.44 -9.88
N LYS A 218 -13.82 23.33 -10.50
CA LYS A 218 -14.47 22.03 -10.33
C LYS A 218 -14.52 21.59 -8.85
N TYR A 219 -13.46 21.85 -8.08
CA TYR A 219 -13.41 21.50 -6.66
C TYR A 219 -14.36 22.36 -5.82
N GLN A 220 -14.52 23.64 -6.16
CA GLN A 220 -15.47 24.54 -5.53
C GLN A 220 -16.92 24.17 -5.87
N GLU A 221 -17.19 23.71 -7.09
CA GLU A 221 -18.50 23.19 -7.48
C GLU A 221 -18.83 21.88 -6.75
N LEU A 222 -17.84 20.99 -6.62
CA LEU A 222 -17.97 19.73 -5.92
C LEU A 222 -18.29 19.94 -4.43
N ASP A 223 -17.50 20.75 -3.72
CA ASP A 223 -17.73 21.12 -2.33
C ASP A 223 -17.77 22.66 -2.19
N PRO A 224 -18.96 23.28 -2.09
CA PRO A 224 -19.08 24.73 -1.94
C PRO A 224 -18.30 25.30 -0.74
N THR A 225 -18.06 24.49 0.29
CA THR A 225 -17.28 24.91 1.46
C THR A 225 -15.79 25.00 1.18
N PHE A 226 -15.29 24.34 0.12
CA PHE A 226 -13.88 24.33 -0.27
C PHE A 226 -13.37 25.74 -0.59
N SER A 227 -14.20 26.58 -1.22
CA SER A 227 -13.87 27.98 -1.54
C SER A 227 -13.35 28.79 -0.33
N GLY A 228 -13.88 28.53 0.86
CA GLY A 228 -13.49 29.20 2.11
C GLY A 228 -12.32 28.54 2.84
N THR A 229 -11.71 27.49 2.27
CA THR A 229 -10.63 26.73 2.91
C THR A 229 -9.26 27.32 2.61
N ARG A 230 -8.31 27.06 3.53
CA ARG A 230 -6.90 27.42 3.31
C ARG A 230 -6.31 26.63 2.15
N GLU A 231 -6.76 25.40 1.96
CA GLU A 231 -6.36 24.51 0.89
C GLU A 231 -6.71 25.09 -0.50
N CYS A 232 -7.91 25.64 -0.68
CA CYS A 232 -8.29 26.30 -1.93
C CYS A 232 -7.50 27.59 -2.16
N LYS A 233 -7.36 28.43 -1.12
CA LYS A 233 -6.53 29.66 -1.22
C LYS A 233 -5.10 29.31 -1.62
N PHE A 234 -4.52 28.31 -0.98
CA PHE A 234 -3.16 27.86 -1.25
C PHE A 234 -2.98 27.40 -2.70
N LEU A 235 -3.90 26.62 -3.25
CA LEU A 235 -3.83 26.21 -4.66
C LEU A 235 -3.92 27.40 -5.62
N ALA A 236 -4.81 28.37 -5.35
CA ALA A 236 -4.95 29.57 -6.17
C ALA A 236 -3.71 30.45 -6.11
N ASP A 237 -3.15 30.68 -4.91
CA ASP A 237 -1.94 31.49 -4.73
C ASP A 237 -0.72 30.85 -5.42
N LEU A 238 -0.60 29.51 -5.37
CA LEU A 238 0.44 28.79 -6.12
C LEU A 238 0.22 28.86 -7.63
N ALA A 239 -1.04 28.82 -8.10
CA ALA A 239 -1.35 28.95 -9.52
C ALA A 239 -0.94 30.33 -10.05
N ASN A 240 -1.25 31.39 -9.30
CA ASN A 240 -0.84 32.77 -9.63
C ASN A 240 0.68 32.91 -9.67
N ALA A 241 1.40 32.36 -8.68
CA ALA A 241 2.86 32.40 -8.69
C ALA A 241 3.49 31.63 -9.87
N ILE A 242 2.82 30.58 -10.37
CA ILE A 242 3.26 29.88 -11.59
C ILE A 242 2.96 30.71 -12.84
N ASP A 243 1.80 31.38 -12.90
CA ASP A 243 1.40 32.21 -14.04
C ASP A 243 2.30 33.46 -14.19
N GLU A 244 2.71 34.05 -13.07
CA GLU A 244 3.63 35.20 -13.01
C GLU A 244 5.11 34.79 -13.09
N GLU A 245 5.40 33.49 -13.16
CA GLU A 245 6.74 32.90 -13.09
C GLU A 245 7.57 33.31 -11.86
N ASP A 246 6.90 33.72 -10.78
CA ASP A 246 7.52 34.23 -9.56
C ASP A 246 7.86 33.11 -8.56
N VAL A 247 9.12 32.66 -8.61
CA VAL A 247 9.67 31.65 -7.71
C VAL A 247 9.74 32.12 -6.25
N VAL A 248 9.90 33.43 -6.02
CA VAL A 248 9.97 34.02 -4.67
C VAL A 248 8.59 33.96 -4.04
N ASN A 249 7.57 34.45 -4.73
CA ASN A 249 6.17 34.39 -4.32
C ASN A 249 5.73 32.94 -4.10
N PHE A 250 6.04 32.02 -5.02
CA PHE A 250 5.76 30.59 -4.83
C PHE A 250 6.33 30.06 -3.51
N THR A 251 7.58 30.43 -3.21
CA THR A 251 8.26 29.99 -1.99
C THR A 251 7.61 30.59 -0.73
N ASP A 252 7.18 31.84 -0.78
CA ASP A 252 6.57 32.52 0.35
C ASP A 252 5.15 32.02 0.63
N VAL A 253 4.36 31.75 -0.42
CA VAL A 253 3.06 31.07 -0.32
C VAL A 253 3.20 29.70 0.37
N VAL A 254 4.21 28.90 -0.01
CA VAL A 254 4.50 27.61 0.65
C VAL A 254 4.87 27.78 2.12
N LYS A 255 5.70 28.77 2.48
CA LYS A 255 6.06 29.04 3.87
C LYS A 255 4.87 29.51 4.71
N GLU A 256 4.03 30.39 4.17
CA GLU A 256 2.82 30.88 4.84
C GLU A 256 1.91 29.69 5.15
N PHE A 257 1.65 28.83 4.16
CA PHE A 257 0.82 27.65 4.36
C PHE A 257 1.41 26.70 5.40
N ASP A 258 2.70 26.37 5.32
CA ASP A 258 3.37 25.46 6.26
C ASP A 258 3.33 25.96 7.71
N SER A 259 3.41 27.28 7.91
CA SER A 259 3.33 27.91 9.24
C SER A 259 1.95 27.72 9.90
N MET A 260 0.90 27.61 9.09
CA MET A 260 -0.48 27.45 9.56
C MET A 260 -0.96 25.99 9.52
N THR A 261 -0.40 25.19 8.61
CA THR A 261 -0.78 23.81 8.33
C THR A 261 0.46 23.06 7.87
N ARG A 262 1.07 22.32 8.80
CA ARG A 262 2.34 21.64 8.57
C ARG A 262 2.25 20.72 7.36
N LEU A 263 3.16 20.93 6.41
CA LEU A 263 3.32 20.08 5.24
C LEU A 263 4.00 18.78 5.63
N ASP A 264 3.43 17.67 5.19
CA ASP A 264 4.09 16.37 5.29
C ASP A 264 5.21 16.23 4.23
N GLN A 265 6.01 15.19 4.36
CA GLN A 265 7.13 14.92 3.46
C GLN A 265 6.70 14.75 2.00
N TRP A 266 5.52 14.17 1.75
CA TRP A 266 5.00 13.93 0.40
C TRP A 266 4.61 15.25 -0.28
N LYS A 267 3.90 16.15 0.41
CA LYS A 267 3.58 17.48 -0.14
C LYS A 267 4.84 18.30 -0.37
N THR A 268 5.77 18.23 0.56
CA THR A 268 7.06 18.95 0.47
C THR A 268 7.86 18.52 -0.76
N SER A 269 7.92 17.22 -1.06
CA SER A 269 8.66 16.73 -2.24
C SER A 269 8.01 17.18 -3.56
N LEU A 270 6.69 17.15 -3.65
CA LEU A 270 5.96 17.64 -4.83
C LEU A 270 6.13 19.15 -5.03
N LEU A 271 5.98 19.95 -3.97
CA LEU A 271 6.16 21.40 -4.04
C LEU A 271 7.60 21.78 -4.41
N LEU A 272 8.60 21.05 -3.90
CA LEU A 272 9.99 21.26 -4.29
C LEU A 272 10.20 20.95 -5.78
N ARG A 273 9.59 19.89 -6.29
CA ARG A 273 9.64 19.55 -7.71
C ARG A 273 9.00 20.64 -8.57
N ALA A 274 7.78 21.08 -8.24
CA ALA A 274 7.10 22.17 -8.93
C ALA A 274 7.93 23.47 -8.93
N LYS A 275 8.52 23.83 -7.79
CA LYS A 275 9.43 24.99 -7.67
C LYS A 275 10.64 24.87 -8.59
N ASN A 276 11.25 23.69 -8.67
CA ASN A 276 12.42 23.48 -9.53
C ASN A 276 12.05 23.56 -11.01
N THR A 277 10.88 23.08 -11.40
CA THR A 277 10.35 23.26 -12.75
C THR A 277 10.12 24.73 -13.07
N LEU A 278 9.54 25.49 -12.14
CA LEU A 278 9.31 26.93 -12.31
C LEU A 278 10.63 27.71 -12.48
N LYS A 279 11.62 27.43 -11.62
CA LYS A 279 12.97 28.00 -11.73
C LYS A 279 13.65 27.72 -13.07
N ALA A 280 13.43 26.54 -13.64
CA ALA A 280 14.04 26.19 -14.91
C ALA A 280 13.47 27.06 -16.05
N LYS A 281 12.18 27.41 -16.01
CA LYS A 281 11.54 28.30 -16.99
C LYS A 281 12.05 29.74 -16.88
N GLU A 282 12.11 30.27 -15.66
CA GLU A 282 12.60 31.64 -15.39
C GLU A 282 14.02 31.86 -15.97
N VAL A 283 14.92 30.87 -15.80
CA VAL A 283 16.29 30.94 -16.35
C VAL A 283 16.31 30.83 -17.88
N GLU A 284 15.45 30.02 -18.47
CA GLU A 284 15.36 29.90 -19.93
C GLU A 284 14.87 31.21 -20.58
N GLU A 285 13.95 31.94 -19.94
CA GLU A 285 13.52 33.25 -20.44
C GLU A 285 14.61 34.32 -20.29
N ASP A 286 15.29 34.38 -19.14
CA ASP A 286 16.39 35.33 -18.90
C ASP A 286 17.56 35.13 -19.89
N ASP A 287 17.89 33.88 -20.26
CA ASP A 287 18.95 33.58 -21.24
C ASP A 287 18.55 33.94 -22.69
N LEU A 288 17.26 34.13 -22.98
CA LEU A 288 16.72 34.46 -24.30
C LEU A 288 16.49 35.98 -24.52
N THR A 289 16.54 36.79 -23.46
CA THR A 289 16.33 38.25 -23.48
C THR A 289 17.62 39.08 -23.45
#